data_AF-A0A317HBY7-F1
#
_entry.id   AF-A0A317HBY7-F1
#
_cell.length_a   1.000
_cell.length_b   1.000
_cell.length_c   1.000
_cell.angle_alpha   90.00
_cell.angle_beta   90.00
_cell.angle_gamma   90.00
#
_symmetry.space_group_name_H-M   'P 1'
#
loop_
_entity.id
_entity.type
_entity.pdbx_description
1 polymer ?
#
loop_
_entity_poly.entity_id
_entity_poly.type
_entity_poly.pdbx_seq_one_letter_code
_entity_poly.pdbx_strand_id
1 'polypeptide(L)'
;MWALVACACAWAFIVLLNPWALHIGGRSTPLLYWHGSGTVVSKDCKAYPLYVSFWPDRPQGFHGGGRREGKIVSAHLEGTGWLCIAPGNIERMKLSGTMYGGYTSDRDSLLDFRLLEWRKSFAINYQHRGFFDLAGTWHGQDLVMDRRDEQGIKLNSGPFIDNATVTLRWASYNDFEAACRAAKTTSKQ
;
A
#
# COMPACT_ATOMS: atom_id res chain seq x y z
N MET A 1 -12.63 -28.25 15.68
CA MET A 1 -11.78 -29.06 14.77
C MET A 1 -12.04 -28.72 13.31
N TRP A 2 -13.26 -28.91 12.77
CA TRP A 2 -13.56 -28.64 11.35
C TRP A 2 -13.29 -27.19 10.88
N ALA A 3 -13.58 -26.19 11.72
CA ALA A 3 -13.23 -24.80 11.40
C ALA A 3 -11.72 -24.59 11.23
N LEU A 4 -10.90 -25.21 12.09
CA LEU A 4 -9.43 -25.13 11.99
C LEU A 4 -8.92 -25.82 10.72
N VAL A 5 -9.48 -26.98 10.38
CA VAL A 5 -9.16 -27.70 9.14
C VAL A 5 -9.54 -26.84 7.93
N ALA A 6 -10.74 -26.26 7.91
CA ALA A 6 -11.18 -25.38 6.83
C ALA A 6 -10.27 -24.14 6.68
N CYS A 7 -9.92 -23.48 7.80
CA CYS A 7 -8.97 -22.36 7.79
C CYS A 7 -7.60 -22.77 7.27
N ALA A 8 -7.07 -23.92 7.69
CA ALA A 8 -5.78 -24.44 7.24
C ALA A 8 -5.79 -24.76 5.74
N CYS A 9 -6.85 -25.40 5.24
CA CYS A 9 -7.01 -25.68 3.80
C CYS A 9 -7.12 -24.39 2.98
N ALA A 10 -7.90 -23.40 3.45
CA ALA A 10 -8.02 -22.10 2.79
C ALA A 10 -6.68 -21.36 2.75
N TRP A 11 -5.94 -21.35 3.86
CA TRP A 11 -4.61 -20.76 3.94
C TRP A 11 -3.63 -21.45 2.99
N ALA A 12 -3.59 -22.79 2.98
CA ALA A 12 -2.73 -23.56 2.11
C ALA A 12 -3.04 -23.29 0.62
N PHE A 13 -4.32 -23.17 0.27
CA PHE A 13 -4.74 -22.81 -1.08
C PHE A 13 -4.23 -21.42 -1.49
N ILE A 14 -4.32 -20.41 -0.62
CA ILE A 14 -3.81 -19.06 -0.92
C ILE A 14 -2.29 -19.10 -1.11
N VAL A 15 -1.57 -19.82 -0.25
CA VAL A 15 -0.10 -19.98 -0.35
C VAL A 15 0.30 -20.67 -1.65
N LEU A 16 -0.43 -21.70 -2.07
CA LEU A 16 -0.16 -22.38 -3.34
C LEU A 16 -0.32 -21.46 -4.55
N LEU A 17 -1.24 -20.49 -4.47
CA LEU A 17 -1.49 -19.53 -5.54
C LEU A 17 -0.56 -18.31 -5.48
N ASN A 18 -0.07 -17.97 -4.29
CA ASN A 18 0.78 -16.81 -4.02
C ASN A 18 1.95 -17.19 -3.10
N PRO A 19 2.89 -18.04 -3.57
CA PRO A 19 4.00 -18.49 -2.72
C PRO A 19 4.91 -17.34 -2.27
N TRP A 20 5.01 -16.28 -3.08
CA TRP A 20 5.72 -15.05 -2.73
C TRP A 20 5.20 -14.38 -1.44
N ALA A 21 3.92 -14.59 -1.09
CA ALA A 21 3.28 -13.94 0.06
C ALA A 21 3.78 -14.45 1.42
N LEU A 22 4.51 -15.57 1.45
CA LEU A 22 5.22 -16.03 2.65
C LEU A 22 6.51 -15.24 2.92
N HIS A 23 6.99 -14.50 1.91
CA HIS A 23 8.27 -13.80 1.93
C HIS A 23 8.19 -12.39 1.34
N ILE A 24 7.27 -11.55 1.82
CA ILE A 24 7.06 -10.22 1.25
C ILE A 24 8.19 -9.27 1.66
N GLY A 25 8.83 -8.61 0.69
CA GLY A 25 9.94 -7.68 0.92
C GLY A 25 11.14 -8.33 1.61
N GLY A 26 11.37 -9.62 1.34
CA GLY A 26 12.44 -10.39 1.98
C GLY A 26 12.22 -10.72 3.46
N ARG A 27 11.01 -10.50 4.00
CA ARG A 27 10.62 -10.83 5.39
C ARG A 27 9.67 -12.01 5.40
N SER A 28 9.78 -12.87 6.41
CA SER A 28 8.81 -13.96 6.59
C SER A 28 7.46 -13.40 7.05
N THR A 29 6.41 -13.69 6.27
CA THR A 29 5.03 -13.21 6.47
C THR A 29 4.08 -14.41 6.48
N PRO A 30 4.08 -15.24 7.54
CA PRO A 30 3.27 -16.46 7.60
C PRO A 30 1.75 -16.19 7.56
N LEU A 31 1.35 -14.99 7.98
CA LEU A 31 -0.03 -14.51 7.91
C LEU A 31 -0.38 -13.84 6.57
N LEU A 32 0.55 -13.88 5.59
CA LEU A 32 0.35 -13.42 4.22
C LEU A 32 0.07 -11.92 4.07
N TYR A 33 0.48 -11.11 5.05
CA TYR A 33 0.38 -9.66 4.96
C TYR A 33 1.73 -9.01 5.28
N TRP A 34 1.93 -7.84 4.68
CA TRP A 34 3.04 -6.96 4.96
C TRP A 34 2.51 -5.62 5.43
N HIS A 35 3.25 -4.98 6.33
CA HIS A 35 2.93 -3.64 6.78
C HIS A 35 4.19 -2.83 6.99
N GLY A 36 4.05 -1.53 6.80
CA GLY A 36 5.17 -0.62 6.93
C GLY A 36 4.76 0.83 6.98
N SER A 37 5.68 1.64 7.46
CA SER A 37 5.52 3.09 7.56
C SER A 37 6.65 3.81 6.84
N GLY A 38 6.34 4.99 6.34
CA GLY A 38 7.27 5.89 5.69
C GLY A 38 6.74 7.32 5.76
N THR A 39 7.51 8.26 5.22
CA THR A 39 7.06 9.65 5.09
C THR A 39 6.87 9.96 3.62
N VAL A 40 5.65 10.33 3.24
CA VAL A 40 5.33 10.85 1.92
C VAL A 40 5.82 12.28 1.84
N VAL A 41 6.66 12.58 0.85
CA VAL A 41 7.13 13.93 0.58
C VAL A 41 6.42 14.47 -0.65
N SER A 42 5.70 15.58 -0.50
CA SER A 42 5.08 16.28 -1.60
C SER A 42 6.05 17.25 -2.29
N LYS A 43 5.70 17.68 -3.51
CA LYS A 43 6.40 18.73 -4.27
C LYS A 43 6.59 20.03 -3.48
N ASP A 44 5.66 20.38 -2.61
CA ASP A 44 5.73 21.56 -1.74
C ASP A 44 6.64 21.35 -0.51
N CYS A 45 7.44 20.28 -0.50
CA CYS A 45 8.29 19.85 0.62
C CYS A 45 7.51 19.56 1.91
N LYS A 46 6.19 19.29 1.82
CA LYS A 46 5.40 18.85 2.97
C LYS A 46 5.60 17.36 3.17
N ALA A 47 5.77 16.98 4.43
CA ALA A 47 6.02 15.62 4.86
C ALA A 47 4.79 15.06 5.58
N TYR A 48 4.29 13.92 5.11
CA TYR A 48 3.12 13.25 5.67
C TYR A 48 3.46 11.82 6.05
N PRO A 49 3.49 11.47 7.34
CA PRO A 49 3.60 10.08 7.75
C PRO A 49 2.52 9.23 7.09
N LEU A 50 2.91 8.10 6.53
CA LEU A 50 2.06 7.12 5.89
C LEU A 50 2.33 5.76 6.52
N TYR A 51 1.27 5.00 6.77
CA TYR A 51 1.33 3.59 7.10
C TYR A 51 0.46 2.82 6.12
N VAL A 52 0.94 1.68 5.66
CA VAL A 52 0.19 0.77 4.80
C VAL A 52 0.25 -0.65 5.35
N SER A 53 -0.81 -1.39 5.15
CA SER A 53 -0.89 -2.83 5.38
C SER A 53 -1.60 -3.45 4.20
N PHE A 54 -1.00 -4.44 3.56
CA PHE A 54 -1.56 -5.11 2.38
C PHE A 54 -1.28 -6.61 2.39
N TRP A 55 -2.07 -7.35 1.63
CA TRP A 55 -2.00 -8.80 1.45
C TRP A 55 -2.40 -9.17 0.01
N PRO A 56 -2.13 -10.40 -0.45
CA PRO A 56 -2.64 -10.89 -1.73
C PRO A 56 -4.16 -10.87 -1.76
N ASP A 57 -4.74 -10.24 -2.77
CA ASP A 57 -6.17 -10.37 -3.07
C ASP A 57 -6.37 -11.60 -3.98
N ARG A 58 -7.37 -11.56 -4.86
CA ARG A 58 -7.66 -12.63 -5.82
C ARG A 58 -6.41 -12.92 -6.65
N PRO A 59 -6.02 -14.20 -6.75
CA PRO A 59 -4.99 -14.62 -7.69
C PRO A 59 -5.41 -14.19 -9.09
N GLN A 60 -4.45 -13.70 -9.86
CA GLN A 60 -4.70 -13.34 -11.24
C GLN A 60 -5.17 -14.58 -12.01
N GLY A 61 -6.34 -14.48 -12.65
CA GLY A 61 -6.82 -15.53 -13.53
C GLY A 61 -5.94 -15.66 -14.78
N PHE A 62 -5.97 -16.81 -15.44
CA PHE A 62 -5.12 -17.16 -16.60
C PHE A 62 -5.23 -16.22 -17.83
N HIS A 63 -6.16 -15.25 -17.85
CA HIS A 63 -6.50 -14.47 -19.05
C HIS A 63 -6.53 -12.95 -18.87
N GLY A 64 -6.00 -12.40 -17.77
CA GLY A 64 -6.05 -10.96 -17.54
C GLY A 64 -4.76 -10.46 -16.94
N GLY A 65 -3.86 -9.93 -17.75
CA GLY A 65 -2.68 -9.26 -17.24
C GLY A 65 -2.33 -8.07 -18.10
N GLY A 66 -2.42 -6.87 -17.54
CA GLY A 66 -1.69 -5.73 -18.08
C GLY A 66 -0.18 -6.02 -18.08
N ARG A 67 0.58 -5.22 -18.82
CA ARG A 67 2.04 -5.22 -18.72
C ARG A 67 2.48 -3.84 -18.31
N ARG A 68 3.49 -3.78 -17.44
CA ARG A 68 4.17 -2.54 -17.07
C ARG A 68 5.66 -2.81 -17.08
N GLU A 69 6.41 -2.00 -17.82
CA GLU A 69 7.86 -2.14 -17.97
C GLU A 69 8.32 -3.55 -18.36
N GLY A 70 7.60 -4.17 -19.31
CA GLY A 70 7.88 -5.53 -19.75
C GLY A 70 7.45 -6.64 -18.79
N LYS A 71 7.15 -6.32 -17.53
CA LYS A 71 6.66 -7.26 -16.51
C LYS A 71 5.15 -7.46 -16.65
N ILE A 72 4.73 -8.71 -16.61
CA ILE A 72 3.30 -9.08 -16.59
C ILE A 72 2.76 -8.86 -15.17
N VAL A 73 1.47 -8.52 -15.04
CA VAL A 73 0.80 -8.66 -13.74
C VAL A 73 1.07 -10.07 -13.20
N SER A 74 1.28 -10.16 -11.89
CA SER A 74 1.54 -11.41 -11.18
C SER A 74 0.57 -11.60 -10.01
N ALA A 75 0.13 -10.52 -9.36
CA ALA A 75 -0.90 -10.57 -8.33
C ALA A 75 -1.66 -9.24 -8.21
N HIS A 76 -2.88 -9.31 -7.68
CA HIS A 76 -3.58 -8.16 -7.14
C HIS A 76 -3.40 -8.11 -5.62
N LEU A 77 -3.43 -6.90 -5.08
CA LEU A 77 -3.17 -6.61 -3.67
C LEU A 77 -4.36 -5.83 -3.10
N GLU A 78 -4.76 -6.17 -1.88
CA GLU A 78 -5.75 -5.41 -1.11
C GLU A 78 -5.17 -5.03 0.24
N GLY A 79 -5.62 -3.90 0.78
CA GLY A 79 -5.10 -3.41 2.04
C GLY A 79 -5.82 -2.20 2.60
N THR A 80 -5.19 -1.62 3.62
CA THR A 80 -5.58 -0.34 4.20
C THR A 80 -4.34 0.55 4.31
N GLY A 81 -4.52 1.84 4.08
CA GLY A 81 -3.53 2.87 4.33
C GLY A 81 -4.04 3.88 5.36
N TRP A 82 -3.11 4.52 6.06
CA TRP A 82 -3.37 5.57 7.03
C TRP A 82 -2.40 6.71 6.78
N LEU A 83 -2.93 7.89 6.48
CA LEU A 83 -2.16 9.08 6.14
C LEU A 83 -2.34 10.12 7.25
N CYS A 84 -1.24 10.57 7.83
CA CYS A 84 -1.26 11.65 8.82
C CYS A 84 -1.20 13.00 8.09
N ILE A 85 -2.35 13.66 7.94
CA ILE A 85 -2.46 14.94 7.21
C ILE A 85 -2.08 16.15 8.08
N ALA A 86 -2.20 16.00 9.40
CA ALA A 86 -1.80 16.97 10.41
C ALA A 86 -1.52 16.20 11.72
N PRO A 87 -0.82 16.80 12.70
CA PRO A 87 -0.42 16.08 13.90
C PRO A 87 -1.63 15.51 14.65
N GLY A 88 -1.64 14.19 14.86
CA GLY A 88 -2.77 13.46 15.46
C GLY A 88 -4.02 13.30 14.58
N ASN A 89 -4.05 13.88 13.37
CA ASN A 89 -5.16 13.74 12.42
C ASN A 89 -4.81 12.70 11.35
N ILE A 90 -5.31 11.49 11.55
CA ILE A 90 -5.08 10.34 10.68
C ILE A 90 -6.29 10.10 9.78
N GLU A 91 -6.06 10.13 8.47
CA GLU A 91 -7.05 9.76 7.46
C GLU A 91 -6.87 8.30 7.06
N ARG A 92 -7.95 7.52 7.17
CA ARG A 92 -7.97 6.12 6.73
C ARG A 92 -8.30 6.04 5.25
N MET A 93 -7.60 5.15 4.55
CA MET A 93 -7.71 4.95 3.11
C MET A 93 -7.82 3.45 2.79
N LYS A 94 -8.63 3.09 1.78
CA LYS A 94 -8.62 1.76 1.19
C LYS A 94 -7.43 1.65 0.25
N LEU A 95 -6.59 0.62 0.42
CA LEU A 95 -5.49 0.33 -0.50
C LEU A 95 -5.92 -0.76 -1.47
N SER A 96 -5.71 -0.53 -2.75
CA SER A 96 -5.73 -1.54 -3.80
C SER A 96 -4.41 -1.48 -4.53
N GLY A 97 -3.87 -2.61 -4.97
CA GLY A 97 -2.62 -2.60 -5.72
C GLY A 97 -2.49 -3.71 -6.74
N THR A 98 -1.46 -3.59 -7.56
CA THR A 98 -1.08 -4.56 -8.57
C THR A 98 0.42 -4.81 -8.46
N MET A 99 0.80 -6.08 -8.40
CA MET A 99 2.19 -6.51 -8.46
C MET A 99 2.50 -7.01 -9.87
N TYR A 100 3.60 -6.54 -10.45
CA TYR A 100 4.09 -6.91 -11.77
C TYR A 100 5.44 -7.61 -11.65
N GLY A 101 5.56 -8.75 -12.32
CA GLY A 101 6.72 -9.64 -12.22
C GLY A 101 6.74 -10.41 -10.90
N GLY A 102 7.51 -11.50 -10.90
CA GLY A 102 7.69 -12.35 -9.72
C GLY A 102 6.49 -13.25 -9.44
N TYR A 103 6.65 -14.56 -9.65
CA TYR A 103 5.63 -15.56 -9.28
C TYR A 103 5.93 -16.19 -7.92
N THR A 104 7.17 -16.65 -7.71
CA THR A 104 7.61 -17.30 -6.46
C THR A 104 8.21 -16.34 -5.45
N SER A 105 8.60 -15.14 -5.89
CA SER A 105 9.30 -14.13 -5.09
C SER A 105 8.93 -12.75 -5.61
N ASP A 106 8.84 -11.79 -4.71
CA ASP A 106 8.52 -10.39 -5.02
C ASP A 106 9.77 -9.48 -5.16
N ARG A 107 10.98 -10.02 -4.93
CA ARG A 107 12.25 -9.26 -4.93
C ARG A 107 12.43 -8.24 -6.04
N ASP A 108 12.10 -8.61 -7.28
CA ASP A 108 12.25 -7.75 -8.46
C ASP A 108 10.90 -7.26 -8.97
N SER A 109 9.85 -7.34 -8.17
CA SER A 109 8.50 -6.96 -8.56
C SER A 109 8.31 -5.45 -8.50
N LEU A 110 7.56 -4.93 -9.47
CA LEU A 110 7.03 -3.58 -9.46
C LEU A 110 5.67 -3.60 -8.77
N LEU A 111 5.46 -2.70 -7.82
CA LEU A 111 4.22 -2.56 -7.07
C LEU A 111 3.58 -1.22 -7.38
N ASP A 112 2.31 -1.28 -7.74
CA ASP A 112 1.44 -0.11 -7.89
C ASP A 112 0.39 -0.14 -6.80
N PHE A 113 0.30 0.93 -6.01
CA PHE A 113 -0.74 1.13 -5.03
C PHE A 113 -1.62 2.32 -5.43
N ARG A 114 -2.91 2.15 -5.18
CA ARG A 114 -3.92 3.20 -5.19
C ARG A 114 -4.57 3.24 -3.82
N LEU A 115 -4.35 4.34 -3.10
CA LEU A 115 -4.99 4.63 -1.83
C LEU A 115 -6.21 5.51 -2.11
N LEU A 116 -7.40 5.03 -1.76
CA LEU A 116 -8.67 5.72 -1.92
C LEU A 116 -9.18 6.17 -0.56
N GLU A 117 -9.64 7.41 -0.45
CA GLU A 117 -10.31 7.89 0.76
C GLU A 117 -11.41 6.91 1.20
N TRP A 118 -11.47 6.65 2.52
CA TRP A 118 -12.44 5.72 3.07
C TRP A 118 -13.88 6.21 2.83
N ARG A 119 -14.78 5.26 2.55
CA ARG A 119 -16.19 5.56 2.31
C ARG A 119 -16.84 6.04 3.62
N LYS A 120 -17.29 7.29 3.67
CA LYS A 120 -18.23 7.76 4.70
C LYS A 120 -19.62 7.19 4.38
N SER A 121 -20.27 6.55 5.35
CA SER A 121 -21.52 5.78 5.16
C SER A 121 -22.70 6.60 4.60
N PHE A 122 -22.63 7.94 4.61
CA PHE A 122 -23.70 8.86 4.20
C PHE A 122 -23.33 9.81 3.04
N ALA A 123 -22.24 9.55 2.32
CA ALA A 123 -21.84 10.40 1.20
C ALA A 123 -22.67 10.12 -0.07
N ILE A 124 -23.47 11.11 -0.51
CA ILE A 124 -24.38 11.02 -1.67
C ILE A 124 -23.61 11.01 -3.01
N ASN A 125 -22.41 11.61 -3.07
CA ASN A 125 -21.59 11.66 -4.29
C ASN A 125 -20.32 10.82 -4.15
N TYR A 126 -20.46 9.50 -4.37
CA TYR A 126 -19.40 8.50 -4.13
C TYR A 126 -18.36 8.38 -5.25
N GLN A 127 -18.63 8.95 -6.43
CA GLN A 127 -17.78 8.76 -7.61
C GLN A 127 -16.54 9.65 -7.66
N HIS A 128 -16.44 10.66 -6.77
CA HIS A 128 -15.32 11.60 -6.78
C HIS A 128 -14.27 11.34 -5.72
N ARG A 129 -14.32 10.22 -4.98
CA ARG A 129 -13.43 9.99 -3.82
C ARG A 129 -11.99 10.34 -4.11
N GLY A 130 -11.35 10.91 -3.12
CA GLY A 130 -9.98 11.25 -3.28
C GLY A 130 -9.10 10.03 -3.43
N PHE A 131 -8.09 10.11 -4.29
CA PHE A 131 -7.13 9.03 -4.50
C PHE A 131 -5.70 9.53 -4.46
N PHE A 132 -4.80 8.61 -4.16
CA PHE A 132 -3.36 8.79 -4.11
C PHE A 132 -2.69 7.54 -4.67
N ASP A 133 -2.03 7.68 -5.81
CA ASP A 133 -1.30 6.58 -6.44
C ASP A 133 0.19 6.61 -6.05
N LEU A 134 0.75 5.44 -5.79
CA LEU A 134 2.16 5.17 -5.48
C LEU A 134 2.64 4.04 -6.38
N ALA A 135 3.87 4.12 -6.86
CA ALA A 135 4.48 3.06 -7.66
C ALA A 135 5.96 2.94 -7.32
N GLY A 136 6.47 1.70 -7.24
CA GLY A 136 7.78 1.44 -6.66
C GLY A 136 8.24 -0.01 -6.72
N THR A 137 9.45 -0.26 -6.22
CA THR A 137 10.10 -1.57 -6.20
C THR A 137 10.75 -1.83 -4.84
N TRP A 138 11.01 -3.11 -4.53
CA TRP A 138 11.76 -3.49 -3.35
C TRP A 138 13.25 -3.22 -3.52
N HIS A 139 13.84 -2.46 -2.59
CA HIS A 139 15.28 -2.25 -2.47
C HIS A 139 15.73 -2.90 -1.16
N GLY A 140 16.09 -4.18 -1.22
CA GLY A 140 16.31 -4.98 -0.03
C GLY A 140 14.99 -5.20 0.73
N GLN A 141 14.92 -4.72 1.98
CA GLN A 141 13.70 -4.81 2.82
C GLN A 141 12.84 -3.55 2.79
N ASP A 142 13.29 -2.52 2.06
CA ASP A 142 12.60 -1.23 1.95
C ASP A 142 11.80 -1.21 0.64
N LEU A 143 10.55 -0.78 0.71
CA LEU A 143 9.71 -0.57 -0.48
C LEU A 143 9.82 0.90 -0.89
N VAL A 144 10.55 1.15 -1.97
CA VAL A 144 10.83 2.51 -2.46
C VAL A 144 9.80 2.84 -3.54
N MET A 145 8.95 3.83 -3.25
CA MET A 145 7.85 4.29 -4.11
C MET A 145 8.15 5.73 -4.57
N ASP A 146 8.99 5.88 -5.58
CA ASP A 146 9.60 7.17 -5.97
C ASP A 146 9.32 7.61 -7.42
N ARG A 147 8.36 6.98 -8.09
CA ARG A 147 8.01 7.23 -9.50
C ARG A 147 7.15 8.48 -9.69
N ARG A 148 7.78 9.65 -9.62
CA ARG A 148 7.16 10.98 -9.56
C ARG A 148 6.18 11.32 -10.69
N ASP A 149 6.50 10.95 -11.94
CA ASP A 149 5.68 11.29 -13.11
C ASP A 149 4.45 10.39 -13.29
N GLU A 150 4.29 9.38 -12.44
CA GLU A 150 3.25 8.35 -12.54
C GLU A 150 2.28 8.39 -11.34
N GLN A 151 2.40 9.41 -10.47
CA GLN A 151 1.69 9.55 -9.21
C GLN A 151 0.67 10.69 -9.30
N GLY A 152 -0.61 10.34 -9.45
CA GLY A 152 -1.72 11.30 -9.44
C GLY A 152 -2.41 11.32 -8.09
N ILE A 153 -2.72 12.52 -7.58
CA ILE A 153 -3.44 12.70 -6.32
C ILE A 153 -4.57 13.67 -6.55
N LYS A 154 -5.74 13.33 -6.04
CA LYS A 154 -6.80 14.31 -5.81
C LYS A 154 -7.45 13.87 -4.52
N LEU A 155 -7.04 14.35 -3.36
CA LEU A 155 -7.81 14.13 -2.13
C LEU A 155 -9.01 15.08 -2.16
N ASN A 156 -10.22 14.58 -1.91
CA ASN A 156 -11.37 15.47 -1.78
C ASN A 156 -11.44 16.13 -0.40
N SER A 157 -10.89 15.45 0.60
CA SER A 157 -10.98 15.82 2.01
C SER A 157 -9.73 16.49 2.55
N GLY A 158 -8.68 16.65 1.74
CA GLY A 158 -7.35 17.00 2.23
C GLY A 158 -6.45 17.72 1.22
N PRO A 159 -5.15 17.87 1.53
CA PRO A 159 -4.21 18.59 0.69
C PRO A 159 -4.00 17.89 -0.65
N PHE A 160 -3.78 18.68 -1.70
CA PHE A 160 -3.19 18.16 -2.94
C PHE A 160 -1.73 17.83 -2.65
N ILE A 161 -1.40 16.55 -2.67
CA ILE A 161 -0.03 16.06 -2.57
C ILE A 161 0.39 15.83 -4.04
N ASP A 162 1.52 16.33 -4.49
CA ASP A 162 2.00 16.14 -5.86
C ASP A 162 3.38 15.49 -5.81
N ASN A 163 3.73 14.65 -6.79
CA ASN A 163 5.02 13.93 -6.86
C ASN A 163 5.39 13.20 -5.56
N ALA A 164 4.42 12.46 -5.02
CA ALA A 164 4.47 11.88 -3.70
C ALA A 164 5.40 10.66 -3.62
N THR A 165 6.65 10.91 -3.22
CA THR A 165 7.61 9.82 -2.99
C THR A 165 7.56 9.33 -1.55
N VAL A 166 7.70 8.02 -1.34
CA VAL A 166 7.81 7.42 -0.01
C VAL A 166 8.73 6.20 -0.03
N THR A 167 9.51 6.03 1.03
CA THR A 167 10.18 4.76 1.32
C THR A 167 9.48 4.14 2.52
N LEU A 168 8.81 3.01 2.28
CA LEU A 168 8.10 2.28 3.32
C LEU A 168 9.04 1.22 3.90
N ARG A 169 9.15 1.24 5.22
CA ARG A 169 9.93 0.27 5.99
C ARG A 169 9.00 -0.53 6.89
N TRP A 170 9.35 -1.77 7.15
CA TRP A 170 8.61 -2.58 8.12
C TRP A 170 8.52 -1.85 9.46
N ALA A 171 7.30 -1.57 9.91
CA ALA A 171 7.04 -0.80 11.11
C ALA A 171 5.64 -1.13 11.64
N SER A 172 5.42 -1.00 12.94
CA SER A 172 4.09 -1.21 13.53
C SER A 172 3.19 0.01 13.34
N TYR A 173 1.88 -0.19 13.49
CA TYR A 173 0.93 0.93 13.51
C TYR A 173 1.22 1.93 14.65
N ASN A 174 1.70 1.46 15.79
CA ASN A 174 2.06 2.31 16.93
C ASN A 174 3.25 3.24 16.61
N ASP A 175 4.22 2.75 15.84
CA ASP A 175 5.36 3.57 15.38
C ASP A 175 4.88 4.70 14.47
N PHE A 176 3.95 4.38 13.56
CA PHE A 176 3.29 5.36 12.72
C PHE A 176 2.50 6.40 13.53
N GLU A 177 1.69 5.96 14.51
CA GLU A 177 0.94 6.90 15.34
C GLU A 177 1.86 7.81 16.15
N ALA A 178 2.95 7.28 16.68
CA ALA A 178 3.96 8.06 17.37
C ALA A 178 4.58 9.11 16.44
N ALA A 179 4.93 8.72 15.22
CA ALA A 179 5.41 9.65 14.19
C ALA A 179 4.37 10.71 13.82
N CYS A 180 3.08 10.33 13.72
CA CYS A 180 1.99 11.26 13.43
C CYS A 180 1.78 12.28 14.56
N ARG A 181 1.85 11.84 15.83
CA ARG A 181 1.78 12.76 16.98
C ARG A 181 2.99 13.69 17.06
N ALA A 182 4.17 13.19 16.68
CA ALA A 182 5.42 13.96 16.69
C ALA A 182 5.61 14.85 15.45
N ALA A 183 4.79 14.68 14.42
CA ALA A 183 4.84 15.50 13.22
C ALA A 183 4.69 16.97 13.63
N LYS A 184 5.67 17.81 13.27
CA LYS A 184 5.53 19.25 13.47
C LYS A 184 4.69 19.77 12.32
N THR A 185 3.65 20.54 12.62
CA THR A 185 3.00 21.37 11.60
C THR A 185 4.06 22.33 11.10
N THR A 186 4.62 22.11 9.91
CA THR A 186 5.51 23.08 9.28
C THR A 186 4.64 24.27 8.86
N SER A 187 4.29 25.15 9.80
CA SER A 187 3.76 26.46 9.47
C SER A 187 4.91 27.22 8.82
N LYS A 188 4.73 27.63 7.56
CA LYS A 188 5.57 28.65 6.96
C LYS A 188 5.60 29.86 7.90
N GLN A 189 6.79 30.23 8.38
CA GLN A 189 7.07 31.58 8.85
C GLN A 189 7.09 32.53 7.66
#